data_AF-A0A8J4X9T3-F1
#
_entry.id   AF-A0A8J4X9T3-F1
#
_cell.length_a   1.000
_cell.length_b   1.000
_cell.length_c   1.000
_cell.angle_alpha   90.00
_cell.angle_beta   90.00
_cell.angle_gamma   90.00
#
_symmetry.space_group_name_H-M   'P 1'
#
loop_
_entity.id
_entity.type
_entity.pdbx_description
1 polymer ?
#
loop_
_entity_poly.entity_id
_entity_poly.type
_entity_poly.pdbx_seq_one_letter_code
_entity_poly.pdbx_strand_id
1 'polypeptide(L)'
;GDTVWSRCYKRTAVCVVLLCVVLLTAVTVLWTKYNNVKTERHQLETSYNTLTIEKAKLQTSYNNLTIEKDQLQTSYNNLTIEKAKLQTSYNNLAIERDKLQTSYNALTVESDKLQTSYNNLSVQGDQLKSRCTLSKDRLQSVWERVGYQRPFRPFNRLFSGGSCFNSSSSLYFMSFGRKSWNDSRQFCRDNGADLLIINSKEEQDFIGKKLGMSDFWIGLSERRIEGQWKWVDGTPLTT
;
A
#
# COMPACT_ATOMS: atom_id res chain seq x y z
N GLY A 1 -53.62 103.44 -93.48
CA GLY A 1 -52.89 103.27 -92.23
C GLY A 1 -53.02 101.82 -91.81
N ASP A 2 -51.90 101.11 -91.73
CA ASP A 2 -51.58 100.20 -90.64
C ASP A 2 -50.14 99.71 -90.85
N THR A 3 -49.38 99.84 -89.78
CA THR A 3 -47.99 100.27 -89.80
C THR A 3 -47.02 99.09 -89.74
N VAL A 4 -45.81 99.31 -90.24
CA VAL A 4 -44.60 98.46 -90.12
C VAL A 4 -44.39 97.91 -88.69
N TRP A 5 -44.96 98.58 -87.69
CA TRP A 5 -45.06 98.20 -86.28
C TRP A 5 -45.73 96.82 -86.03
N SER A 6 -46.79 96.45 -86.77
CA SER A 6 -47.52 95.18 -86.57
C SER A 6 -46.74 93.93 -86.99
N ARG A 7 -45.90 94.03 -88.03
CA ARG A 7 -45.03 92.91 -88.48
C ARG A 7 -43.83 92.70 -87.56
N CYS A 8 -43.27 93.78 -87.01
CA CYS A 8 -42.21 93.69 -86.00
C CYS A 8 -42.72 93.06 -84.70
N TYR A 9 -43.90 93.50 -84.22
CA TYR A 9 -44.54 92.95 -83.02
C TYR A 9 -44.84 91.45 -83.12
N LYS A 10 -45.34 90.98 -84.27
CA LYS A 10 -45.59 89.54 -84.50
C LYS A 10 -44.30 88.71 -84.47
N ARG A 11 -43.20 89.19 -85.06
CA ARG A 11 -41.90 88.49 -85.02
C ARG A 11 -41.32 88.45 -83.61
N THR A 12 -41.36 89.56 -82.87
CA THR A 12 -40.88 89.60 -81.48
C THR A 12 -41.72 88.73 -80.56
N ALA A 13 -43.05 88.69 -80.73
CA ALA A 13 -43.93 87.80 -79.98
C ALA A 13 -43.62 86.32 -80.24
N VAL A 14 -43.37 85.93 -81.50
CA VAL A 14 -42.96 84.56 -81.85
C VAL A 14 -41.60 84.20 -81.21
N CYS A 15 -40.63 85.11 -81.24
CA CYS A 15 -39.34 84.89 -80.59
C CYS A 15 -39.46 84.75 -79.06
N VAL A 16 -40.29 85.57 -78.40
CA VAL A 16 -40.53 85.49 -76.95
C VAL A 16 -41.23 84.18 -76.59
N VAL A 17 -42.23 83.74 -77.36
CA VAL A 17 -42.91 82.45 -77.13
C VAL A 17 -41.93 81.28 -77.31
N LEU A 18 -41.10 81.30 -78.34
CA LEU A 18 -40.08 80.26 -78.55
C LEU A 18 -39.06 80.23 -77.39
N LEU A 19 -38.60 81.39 -76.91
CA LEU A 19 -37.72 81.48 -75.74
C LEU A 19 -38.41 80.94 -74.49
N CYS A 20 -39.67 81.26 -74.26
CA CYS A 20 -40.45 80.71 -73.13
C CYS A 20 -40.58 79.18 -73.22
N VAL A 21 -40.84 78.62 -74.41
CA VAL A 21 -40.90 77.16 -74.59
C VAL A 21 -39.54 76.52 -74.33
N VAL A 22 -38.44 77.11 -74.82
CA VAL A 22 -37.07 76.63 -74.54
C VAL A 22 -36.75 76.71 -73.05
N LEU A 23 -37.16 77.77 -72.36
CA LEU A 23 -36.97 77.90 -70.92
C LEU A 23 -37.80 76.88 -70.12
N LEU A 24 -39.07 76.66 -70.48
CA LEU A 24 -39.93 75.67 -69.83
C LEU A 24 -39.42 74.23 -70.04
N THR A 25 -38.94 73.91 -71.25
CA THR A 25 -38.31 72.62 -71.52
C THR A 25 -36.99 72.45 -70.76
N ALA A 26 -36.15 73.48 -70.68
CA ALA A 26 -34.93 73.44 -69.87
C ALA A 26 -35.25 73.24 -68.37
N VAL A 27 -36.25 73.94 -67.83
CA VAL A 27 -36.67 73.84 -66.42
C VAL A 27 -37.25 72.45 -66.12
N THR A 28 -38.07 71.88 -67.00
CA THR A 28 -38.61 70.52 -66.82
C THR A 28 -37.53 69.44 -66.89
N VAL A 29 -36.54 69.57 -67.77
CA VAL A 29 -35.37 68.69 -67.81
C VAL A 29 -34.50 68.83 -66.55
N LEU A 30 -34.30 70.06 -66.05
CA LEU A 30 -33.58 70.29 -64.80
C LEU A 30 -34.33 69.70 -63.60
N TRP A 31 -35.65 69.85 -63.56
CA TRP A 31 -36.50 69.26 -62.51
C TRP A 31 -36.35 67.73 -62.50
N THR A 32 -36.49 67.07 -63.65
CA THR A 32 -36.38 65.60 -63.72
C THR A 32 -35.00 65.11 -63.29
N LYS A 33 -33.92 65.78 -63.73
CA LYS A 33 -32.56 65.50 -63.26
C LYS A 33 -32.41 65.70 -61.76
N TYR A 34 -32.94 66.79 -61.20
CA TYR A 34 -32.91 67.07 -59.76
C TYR A 34 -33.63 65.98 -58.95
N ASN A 35 -34.82 65.56 -59.38
CA ASN A 35 -35.57 64.47 -58.75
C ASN A 35 -34.83 63.12 -58.83
N ASN A 36 -34.19 62.82 -59.96
CA ASN A 36 -33.39 61.60 -60.11
C ASN A 36 -32.20 61.59 -59.14
N VAL A 37 -31.40 62.67 -59.12
CA VAL A 37 -30.24 62.81 -58.21
C VAL A 37 -30.68 62.75 -56.73
N LYS A 38 -31.82 63.35 -56.38
CA LYS A 38 -32.38 63.26 -55.03
C LYS A 38 -32.71 61.82 -54.65
N THR A 39 -33.26 61.04 -55.58
CA THR A 39 -33.59 59.62 -55.36
C THR A 39 -32.34 58.78 -55.19
N GLU A 40 -31.33 58.96 -56.04
CA GLU A 40 -30.01 58.31 -55.92
C GLU A 40 -29.35 58.63 -54.57
N ARG A 41 -29.46 59.88 -54.09
CA ARG A 41 -28.96 60.27 -52.77
C ARG A 41 -29.64 59.50 -51.63
N HIS A 42 -30.96 59.36 -51.68
CA HIS A 42 -31.70 58.59 -50.66
C HIS A 42 -31.38 57.08 -50.72
N GLN A 43 -31.15 56.53 -51.91
CA GLN A 43 -30.68 55.15 -52.07
C GLN A 43 -29.27 54.97 -51.47
N LEU A 44 -28.37 55.91 -51.73
CA LEU A 44 -27.02 55.89 -51.18
C LEU A 44 -27.04 56.04 -49.65
N GLU A 45 -27.88 56.92 -49.11
CA GLU A 45 -28.08 57.10 -47.67
C GLU A 45 -28.60 55.82 -47.01
N THR A 46 -29.56 55.13 -47.65
CA THR A 46 -30.08 53.84 -47.18
C THR A 46 -28.99 52.77 -47.19
N SER A 47 -28.20 52.69 -48.26
CA SER A 47 -27.07 51.76 -48.37
C SER A 47 -26.01 52.02 -47.29
N TYR A 48 -25.67 53.29 -47.06
CA TYR A 48 -24.73 53.70 -46.01
C TYR A 48 -25.22 53.33 -44.61
N ASN A 49 -26.50 53.57 -44.30
CA ASN A 49 -27.08 53.19 -43.02
C ASN A 49 -27.09 51.67 -42.82
N THR A 50 -27.44 50.91 -43.85
CA THR A 50 -27.37 49.43 -43.83
C THR A 50 -25.93 48.95 -43.57
N LEU A 51 -24.94 49.49 -44.28
CA LEU A 51 -23.54 49.14 -44.09
C LEU A 51 -23.03 49.48 -42.67
N THR A 52 -23.52 50.57 -42.09
CA THR A 52 -23.20 50.95 -40.71
C THR A 52 -23.73 49.93 -39.70
N ILE A 53 -24.94 49.40 -39.93
CA ILE A 53 -25.53 48.33 -39.11
C ILE A 53 -24.75 47.02 -39.28
N GLU A 54 -24.39 46.65 -40.50
CA GLU A 54 -23.57 45.45 -40.76
C GLU A 54 -22.21 45.53 -40.09
N LYS A 55 -21.56 46.69 -40.15
CA LYS A 55 -20.30 46.96 -39.43
C LYS A 55 -20.47 46.80 -37.92
N ALA A 56 -21.56 47.32 -37.34
CA ALA A 56 -21.83 47.15 -35.92
C ALA A 56 -22.06 45.69 -35.53
N LYS A 57 -22.80 44.93 -36.36
CA LYS A 57 -22.98 43.48 -36.17
C LYS A 57 -21.66 42.72 -36.21
N LEU A 58 -20.81 43.04 -37.18
CA LEU A 58 -19.49 42.43 -37.32
C LEU A 58 -18.60 42.75 -36.11
N GLN A 59 -18.64 43.99 -35.62
CA GLN A 59 -17.92 44.39 -34.41
C GLN A 59 -18.36 43.58 -33.19
N THR A 60 -19.66 43.39 -32.99
CA THR A 60 -20.17 42.53 -31.91
C THR A 60 -19.69 41.09 -32.06
N SER A 61 -19.74 40.53 -33.27
CA SER A 61 -19.24 39.18 -33.54
C SER A 61 -17.74 39.07 -33.25
N TYR A 62 -16.95 40.08 -33.59
CA TYR A 62 -15.51 40.13 -33.31
C TYR A 62 -15.22 40.17 -31.80
N ASN A 63 -15.96 40.99 -31.06
CA ASN A 63 -15.81 41.09 -29.60
C ASN A 63 -16.16 39.75 -28.93
N ASN A 64 -17.26 39.11 -29.35
CA ASN A 64 -17.65 37.79 -28.85
C ASN A 64 -16.57 36.74 -29.11
N LEU A 65 -16.02 36.70 -30.33
CA LEU A 65 -14.96 35.77 -30.68
C LEU A 65 -13.68 36.01 -29.85
N THR A 66 -13.39 37.26 -29.50
CA THR A 66 -12.26 37.61 -28.62
C THR A 66 -12.47 37.04 -27.21
N ILE A 67 -13.68 37.14 -26.68
CA ILE A 67 -14.03 36.55 -25.37
C ILE A 67 -13.89 35.03 -25.41
N GLU A 68 -14.42 34.37 -26.44
CA GLU A 68 -14.29 32.91 -26.60
C GLU A 68 -12.83 32.47 -26.69
N LYS A 69 -11.99 33.25 -27.40
CA LYS A 69 -10.55 33.01 -27.47
C LYS A 69 -9.89 33.11 -26.09
N ASP A 70 -10.22 34.12 -25.29
CA ASP A 70 -9.64 34.31 -23.95
C ASP A 70 -10.09 33.20 -22.97
N GLN A 71 -11.34 32.75 -23.10
CA GLN A 71 -11.85 31.59 -22.35
C GLN A 71 -11.09 30.32 -22.72
N LEU A 72 -10.87 30.08 -24.02
CA LEU A 72 -10.11 28.92 -24.49
C LEU A 72 -8.66 28.98 -24.03
N GLN A 73 -8.03 30.16 -24.06
CA GLN A 73 -6.68 30.35 -23.54
C GLN A 73 -6.58 30.02 -22.04
N THR A 74 -7.59 30.42 -21.26
CA THR A 74 -7.67 30.09 -19.83
C THR A 74 -7.78 28.59 -19.62
N SER A 75 -8.66 27.92 -20.38
CA SER A 75 -8.81 26.46 -20.35
C SER A 75 -7.51 25.73 -20.72
N TYR A 76 -6.80 26.21 -21.74
CA TYR A 76 -5.51 25.67 -22.16
C TYR A 76 -4.43 25.81 -21.06
N ASN A 77 -4.36 26.96 -20.40
CA ASN A 77 -3.42 27.18 -19.30
C ASN A 77 -3.71 26.25 -18.12
N ASN A 78 -4.99 26.09 -17.76
CA ASN A 78 -5.42 25.17 -16.71
C ASN A 78 -5.04 23.72 -17.05
N LEU A 79 -5.28 23.28 -18.30
CA LEU A 79 -4.90 21.94 -18.74
C LEU A 79 -3.38 21.72 -18.70
N THR A 80 -2.59 22.75 -19.00
CA THR A 80 -1.13 22.69 -18.91
C THR A 80 -0.66 22.48 -17.47
N ILE A 81 -1.32 23.13 -16.50
CA ILE A 81 -1.05 22.94 -15.07
C ILE A 81 -1.41 21.52 -14.64
N GLU A 82 -2.59 21.04 -15.00
CA GLU A 82 -3.03 19.67 -14.67
C GLU A 82 -2.09 18.61 -15.28
N LYS A 83 -1.62 18.82 -16.51
CA LYS A 83 -0.60 17.95 -17.13
C LYS A 83 0.71 17.93 -16.32
N ALA A 84 1.18 19.07 -15.84
CA ALA A 84 2.39 19.15 -15.01
C ALA A 84 2.22 18.45 -13.66
N LYS A 85 1.05 18.59 -13.03
CA LYS A 85 0.70 17.85 -11.80
C LYS A 85 0.71 16.34 -12.04
N LEU A 86 0.09 15.88 -13.12
CA LEU A 86 0.06 14.46 -13.47
C LEU A 86 1.46 13.92 -13.76
N GLN A 87 2.31 14.69 -14.46
CA GLN A 87 3.71 14.32 -14.69
C GLN A 87 4.48 14.14 -13.38
N THR A 88 4.25 15.02 -12.41
CA THR A 88 4.89 14.91 -11.08
C THR A 88 4.44 13.64 -10.37
N SER A 89 3.13 13.35 -10.38
CA SER A 89 2.57 12.12 -9.80
C SER A 89 3.16 10.87 -10.46
N TYR A 90 3.28 10.86 -11.79
CA TYR A 90 3.89 9.77 -12.55
C TYR A 90 5.35 9.53 -12.15
N ASN A 91 6.15 10.59 -12.04
CA ASN A 91 7.55 10.49 -11.65
C ASN A 91 7.70 9.95 -10.22
N ASN A 92 6.84 10.37 -9.28
CA ASN A 92 6.83 9.85 -7.92
C ASN A 92 6.48 8.35 -7.90
N LEU A 93 5.49 7.92 -8.68
CA LEU A 93 5.11 6.51 -8.78
C LEU A 93 6.23 5.65 -9.38
N ALA A 94 6.98 6.19 -10.35
CA ALA A 94 8.16 5.53 -10.90
C ALA A 94 9.23 5.29 -9.82
N ILE A 95 9.47 6.27 -8.95
CA ILE A 95 10.40 6.13 -7.81
C ILE A 95 9.93 5.06 -6.83
N GLU A 96 8.64 5.05 -6.47
CA GLU A 96 8.09 4.05 -5.55
C GLU A 96 8.17 2.63 -6.12
N ARG A 97 7.89 2.46 -7.42
CA ARG A 97 8.10 1.18 -8.11
C ARG A 97 9.55 0.72 -8.03
N ASP A 98 10.51 1.61 -8.26
CA ASP A 98 11.93 1.24 -8.26
C ASP A 98 12.43 0.88 -6.85
N LYS A 99 11.90 1.55 -5.81
CA LYS A 99 12.11 1.16 -4.41
C LYS A 99 11.56 -0.23 -4.13
N LEU A 100 10.32 -0.51 -4.56
CA LEU A 100 9.69 -1.80 -4.36
C LEU A 100 10.45 -2.92 -5.08
N GLN A 101 10.92 -2.66 -6.29
CA GLN A 101 11.77 -3.59 -7.04
C GLN A 101 13.06 -3.92 -6.29
N THR A 102 13.68 -2.90 -5.67
CA THR A 102 14.89 -3.09 -4.87
C THR A 102 14.61 -3.97 -3.65
N SER A 103 13.51 -3.72 -2.94
CA SER A 103 13.09 -4.54 -1.80
C SER A 103 12.78 -5.98 -2.21
N TYR A 104 12.12 -6.17 -3.36
CA TYR A 104 11.81 -7.48 -3.91
C TYR A 104 13.09 -8.27 -4.20
N ASN A 105 14.05 -7.66 -4.90
CA ASN A 105 15.32 -8.31 -5.22
C ASN A 105 16.11 -8.69 -3.95
N ALA A 106 16.10 -7.83 -2.92
CA ALA A 106 16.75 -8.13 -1.65
C ALA A 106 16.11 -9.35 -0.95
N LEU A 107 14.77 -9.43 -0.97
CA LEU A 107 14.03 -10.56 -0.40
C LEU A 107 14.30 -11.86 -1.16
N THR A 108 14.43 -11.80 -2.49
CA THR A 108 14.82 -12.97 -3.29
C THR A 108 16.18 -13.52 -2.85
N VAL A 109 17.17 -12.63 -2.64
CA VAL A 109 18.50 -13.05 -2.16
C VAL A 109 18.42 -13.68 -0.75
N GLU A 110 17.58 -13.15 0.13
CA GLU A 110 17.38 -13.74 1.46
C GLU A 110 16.71 -15.11 1.39
N SER A 111 15.72 -15.27 0.50
CA SER A 111 15.08 -16.56 0.23
C SER A 111 16.09 -17.61 -0.25
N ASP A 112 16.98 -17.25 -1.19
CA ASP A 112 18.01 -18.17 -1.70
C ASP A 112 19.01 -18.59 -0.61
N LYS A 113 19.37 -17.66 0.29
CA LYS A 113 20.20 -17.96 1.45
C LYS A 113 19.52 -18.93 2.40
N LEU A 114 18.23 -18.73 2.70
CA LEU A 114 17.46 -19.62 3.55
C LEU A 114 17.31 -21.01 2.91
N GLN A 115 17.05 -21.08 1.60
CA GLN A 115 16.99 -22.34 0.87
C GLN A 115 18.31 -23.11 0.96
N THR A 116 19.43 -22.40 0.82
CA THR A 116 20.76 -22.99 0.96
C THR A 116 20.98 -23.54 2.37
N SER A 117 20.61 -22.76 3.40
CA SER A 117 20.70 -23.19 4.81
C SER A 117 19.85 -24.43 5.09
N TYR A 118 18.60 -24.44 4.58
CA TYR A 118 17.70 -25.57 4.70
C TYR A 118 18.27 -26.84 4.08
N ASN A 119 18.79 -26.76 2.85
CA ASN A 119 19.41 -27.89 2.16
C ASN A 119 20.60 -28.45 2.96
N ASN A 120 21.44 -27.58 3.52
CA ASN A 120 22.56 -27.99 4.37
C ASN A 120 22.10 -28.71 5.64
N LEU A 121 21.07 -28.18 6.32
CA LEU A 121 20.48 -28.80 7.51
C LEU A 121 19.86 -30.16 7.20
N SER A 122 19.20 -30.31 6.05
CA SER A 122 18.66 -31.59 5.59
C SER A 122 19.77 -32.64 5.46
N VAL A 123 20.88 -32.28 4.81
CA VAL A 123 22.05 -33.17 4.65
C VAL A 123 22.65 -33.56 6.00
N GLN A 124 22.78 -32.61 6.94
CA GLN A 124 23.26 -32.91 8.28
C GLN A 124 22.31 -33.84 9.04
N GLY A 125 21.00 -33.65 8.88
CA GLY A 125 19.97 -34.52 9.45
C GLY A 125 20.10 -35.96 8.95
N ASP A 126 20.29 -36.15 7.65
CA ASP A 126 20.50 -37.47 7.04
C ASP A 126 21.80 -38.11 7.55
N GLN A 127 22.89 -37.36 7.65
CA GLN A 127 24.16 -37.85 8.20
C GLN A 127 24.01 -38.29 9.66
N LEU A 128 23.34 -37.49 10.50
CA LEU A 128 23.06 -37.82 11.89
C LEU A 128 22.22 -39.09 12.00
N LYS A 129 21.18 -39.22 11.15
CA LYS A 129 20.34 -40.39 11.08
C LYS A 129 21.15 -41.64 10.74
N SER A 130 22.02 -41.58 9.74
CA SER A 130 22.93 -42.68 9.38
C SER A 130 23.91 -43.05 10.51
N ARG A 131 24.43 -42.08 11.26
CA ARG A 131 25.28 -42.38 12.43
C ARG A 131 24.50 -43.03 13.57
N CYS A 132 23.28 -42.57 13.83
CA CYS A 132 22.42 -43.16 14.85
C CYS A 132 22.02 -44.59 14.50
N THR A 133 21.69 -44.89 13.23
CA THR A 133 21.42 -46.26 12.80
C THR A 133 22.65 -47.14 12.97
N LEU A 134 23.84 -46.64 12.57
CA LEU A 134 25.09 -47.39 12.70
C LEU A 134 25.45 -47.64 14.18
N SER A 135 25.24 -46.65 15.05
CA SER A 135 25.42 -46.81 16.50
C SER A 135 24.44 -47.84 17.08
N LYS A 136 23.17 -47.78 16.68
CA LYS A 136 22.14 -48.75 17.07
C LYS A 136 22.52 -50.17 16.65
N ASP A 137 22.92 -50.38 15.41
CA ASP A 137 23.30 -51.69 14.89
C ASP A 137 24.55 -52.24 15.59
N ARG A 138 25.52 -51.36 15.90
CA ARG A 138 26.69 -51.74 16.72
C ARG A 138 26.27 -52.19 18.11
N LEU A 139 25.43 -51.42 18.81
CA LEU A 139 24.93 -51.78 20.13
C LEU A 139 24.15 -53.09 20.10
N GLN A 140 23.30 -53.28 19.09
CA GLN A 140 22.57 -54.53 18.86
C GLN A 140 23.53 -55.72 18.71
N SER A 141 24.56 -55.58 17.87
CA SER A 141 25.58 -56.63 17.67
C SER A 141 26.40 -56.93 18.93
N VAL A 142 26.61 -55.94 19.80
CA VAL A 142 27.27 -56.14 21.09
C VAL A 142 26.30 -56.89 22.00
N TRP A 143 25.05 -56.44 22.11
CA TRP A 143 24.02 -57.06 22.93
C TRP A 143 23.83 -58.55 22.62
N GLU A 144 23.80 -58.92 21.34
CA GLU A 144 23.73 -60.31 20.88
C GLU A 144 24.99 -61.12 21.24
N ARG A 145 26.18 -60.51 21.17
CA ARG A 145 27.45 -61.15 21.55
C ARG A 145 27.62 -61.31 23.07
N VAL A 146 27.19 -60.34 23.86
CA VAL A 146 27.32 -60.43 25.34
C VAL A 146 26.25 -61.32 25.94
N GLY A 147 25.21 -61.72 25.17
CA GLY A 147 24.19 -62.69 25.58
C GLY A 147 23.66 -62.43 26.98
N TYR A 148 22.71 -61.50 27.14
CA TYR A 148 22.22 -61.08 28.46
C TYR A 148 21.56 -62.23 29.24
N GLN A 149 22.36 -62.99 29.98
CA GLN A 149 21.95 -64.05 30.91
C GLN A 149 21.74 -63.53 32.34
N ARG A 150 21.23 -62.30 32.50
CA ARG A 150 20.70 -61.85 33.79
C ARG A 150 19.30 -61.31 33.58
N PRO A 151 18.25 -61.91 34.18
CA PRO A 151 16.92 -61.32 34.10
C PRO A 151 17.02 -59.92 34.70
N PHE A 152 16.55 -58.91 33.97
CA PHE A 152 16.13 -57.65 34.57
C PHE A 152 15.19 -58.04 35.71
N ARG A 153 15.65 -57.96 36.96
CA ARG A 153 14.73 -58.10 38.08
C ARG A 153 13.79 -56.92 37.97
N PRO A 154 12.46 -57.12 37.90
CA PRO A 154 11.52 -56.02 37.89
C PRO A 154 11.85 -55.12 39.08
N PHE A 155 12.03 -53.82 38.82
CA PHE A 155 12.27 -52.81 39.85
C PHE A 155 11.18 -52.84 40.96
N ASN A 156 10.02 -53.43 40.64
CA ASN A 156 8.92 -53.75 41.55
C ASN A 156 9.25 -54.68 42.72
N ARG A 157 10.46 -55.26 42.81
CA ARG A 157 10.85 -56.11 43.94
C ARG A 157 11.88 -55.49 44.91
N LEU A 158 12.31 -54.25 44.66
CA LEU A 158 13.35 -53.58 45.48
C LEU A 158 12.81 -52.68 46.60
N PHE A 159 11.52 -52.32 46.60
CA PHE A 159 10.98 -51.37 47.56
C PHE A 159 9.70 -51.88 48.24
N SER A 160 9.86 -52.78 49.20
CA SER A 160 8.82 -53.00 50.21
C SER A 160 8.80 -51.79 51.15
N GLY A 161 7.92 -50.81 50.89
CA GLY A 161 7.78 -49.63 51.75
C GLY A 161 7.60 -48.29 51.03
N GLY A 162 7.16 -48.28 49.77
CA GLY A 162 6.85 -47.04 49.06
C GLY A 162 6.07 -47.26 47.77
N SER A 163 5.72 -46.15 47.12
CA SER A 163 5.02 -46.13 45.83
C SER A 163 5.92 -45.59 44.72
N CYS A 164 5.96 -46.30 43.59
CA CYS A 164 6.64 -45.83 42.38
C CYS A 164 5.64 -45.24 41.39
N PHE A 165 6.04 -44.19 40.69
CA PHE A 165 5.31 -43.66 39.53
C PHE A 165 6.28 -43.06 38.53
N ASN A 166 5.89 -42.98 37.27
CA ASN A 166 6.72 -42.47 36.19
C ASN A 166 6.06 -41.31 35.45
N SER A 167 6.88 -40.40 34.95
CA SER A 167 6.52 -39.48 33.87
C SER A 167 7.00 -40.03 32.52
N SER A 168 6.88 -39.24 31.45
CA SER A 168 7.42 -39.58 30.13
C SER A 168 8.96 -39.69 30.09
N SER A 169 9.66 -39.11 31.07
CA SER A 169 11.14 -39.02 31.08
C SER A 169 11.81 -39.47 32.38
N SER A 170 11.06 -39.65 33.48
CA SER A 170 11.62 -39.86 34.82
C SER A 170 10.83 -40.90 35.64
N LEU A 171 11.51 -41.59 36.57
CA LEU A 171 10.92 -42.52 37.53
C LEU A 171 11.07 -41.95 38.95
N TYR A 172 9.98 -41.96 39.70
CA TYR A 172 9.90 -41.41 41.06
C TYR A 172 9.56 -42.51 42.07
N PHE A 173 10.17 -42.42 43.24
CA PHE A 173 9.91 -43.29 44.38
C PHE A 173 9.51 -42.46 45.60
N MET A 174 8.33 -42.73 46.15
CA MET A 174 7.85 -42.17 47.41
C MET A 174 7.99 -43.19 48.53
N SER A 175 8.87 -42.93 49.49
CA SER A 175 8.97 -43.72 50.71
C SER A 175 7.76 -43.47 51.62
N PHE A 176 7.17 -44.53 52.19
CA PHE A 176 6.19 -44.42 53.27
C PHE A 176 6.85 -44.16 54.63
N GLY A 177 8.13 -44.52 54.77
CA GLY A 177 8.89 -44.29 56.00
C GLY A 177 9.36 -42.83 56.12
N ARG A 178 9.09 -42.21 57.27
CA ARG A 178 9.64 -40.88 57.61
C ARG A 178 11.09 -41.02 58.06
N LYS A 179 11.94 -40.14 57.54
CA LYS A 179 13.39 -40.07 57.81
C LYS A 179 13.80 -38.61 57.93
N SER A 180 14.97 -38.34 58.49
CA SER A 180 15.57 -37.00 58.35
C SER A 180 15.91 -36.73 56.88
N TRP A 181 16.12 -35.47 56.49
CA TRP A 181 16.54 -35.15 55.12
C TRP A 181 17.82 -35.91 54.74
N ASN A 182 18.78 -35.98 55.68
CA ASN A 182 20.07 -36.63 55.45
C ASN A 182 19.93 -38.14 55.26
N ASP A 183 19.13 -38.80 56.11
CA ASP A 183 18.87 -40.23 56.00
C ASP A 183 18.03 -40.57 54.76
N SER A 184 17.11 -39.67 54.37
CA SER A 184 16.32 -39.83 53.14
C SER A 184 17.22 -39.78 51.91
N ARG A 185 18.16 -38.84 51.87
CA ARG A 185 19.13 -38.75 50.78
C ARG A 185 20.04 -39.97 50.72
N GLN A 186 20.54 -40.41 51.88
CA GLN A 186 21.39 -41.59 51.93
C GLN A 186 20.62 -42.83 51.44
N PHE A 187 19.37 -43.00 51.87
CA PHE A 187 18.50 -44.07 51.41
C PHE A 187 18.31 -44.06 49.88
N CYS A 188 18.06 -42.89 49.26
CA CYS A 188 17.97 -42.79 47.81
C CYS A 188 19.28 -43.22 47.13
N ARG A 189 20.43 -42.79 47.65
CA ARG A 189 21.76 -43.10 47.12
C ARG A 189 22.12 -44.57 47.23
N ASP A 190 21.81 -45.20 48.36
CA ASP A 190 22.02 -46.64 48.56
C ASP A 190 21.20 -47.48 47.57
N ASN A 191 20.14 -46.90 47.00
CA ASN A 191 19.27 -47.52 46.01
C ASN A 191 19.49 -47.00 44.57
N GLY A 192 20.62 -46.33 44.31
CA GLY A 192 21.00 -45.87 42.96
C GLY A 192 20.21 -44.66 42.44
N ALA A 193 19.60 -43.88 43.34
CA ALA A 193 18.89 -42.63 43.05
C ALA A 193 19.44 -41.46 43.91
N ASP A 194 18.87 -40.26 43.79
CA ASP A 194 19.09 -39.15 44.73
C ASP A 194 17.73 -38.47 45.00
N LEU A 195 17.65 -37.55 45.95
CA LEU A 195 16.40 -36.82 46.23
C LEU A 195 15.96 -35.99 45.03
N LEU A 196 14.64 -35.83 44.87
CA LEU A 196 14.01 -35.14 43.73
C LEU A 196 14.55 -33.71 43.55
N ILE A 197 14.97 -33.38 42.33
CA ILE A 197 15.22 -32.01 41.87
C ILE A 197 14.08 -31.62 40.96
N ILE A 198 13.57 -30.40 41.09
CA ILE A 198 12.48 -29.91 40.25
C ILE A 198 13.02 -28.80 39.35
N ASN A 199 13.07 -29.07 38.04
CA ASN A 199 13.70 -28.19 37.05
C ASN A 199 12.71 -27.52 36.10
N SER A 200 11.43 -27.90 36.13
CA SER A 200 10.41 -27.31 35.26
C SER A 200 9.08 -27.13 35.98
N LYS A 201 8.28 -26.18 35.50
CA LYS A 201 6.93 -25.95 36.03
C LYS A 201 6.04 -27.17 35.82
N GLU A 202 6.18 -27.85 34.68
CA GLU A 202 5.45 -29.07 34.36
C GLU A 202 5.77 -30.19 35.34
N GLU A 203 7.05 -30.31 35.75
CA GLU A 203 7.49 -31.27 36.76
C GLU A 203 6.93 -30.91 38.15
N GLN A 204 6.98 -29.63 38.54
CA GLN A 204 6.37 -29.13 39.77
C GLN A 204 4.87 -29.45 39.83
N ASP A 205 4.12 -29.17 38.77
CA ASP A 205 2.67 -29.41 38.70
C ASP A 205 2.34 -30.92 38.71
N PHE A 206 3.12 -31.72 37.98
CA PHE A 206 2.98 -33.18 37.96
C PHE A 206 3.19 -33.78 39.34
N ILE A 207 4.26 -33.38 40.03
CA ILE A 207 4.59 -33.85 41.37
C ILE A 207 3.56 -33.35 42.38
N GLY A 208 3.17 -32.07 42.36
CA GLY A 208 2.12 -31.54 43.24
C GLY A 208 0.80 -32.32 43.16
N LYS A 209 0.36 -32.66 41.93
CA LYS A 209 -0.83 -33.49 41.72
C LYS A 209 -0.68 -34.92 42.25
N LYS A 210 0.53 -35.48 42.22
CA LYS A 210 0.83 -36.86 42.67
C LYS A 210 1.05 -36.98 44.17
N LEU A 211 1.69 -35.99 44.79
CA LEU A 211 1.97 -35.98 46.24
C LEU A 211 0.74 -35.59 47.07
N GLY A 212 -0.22 -34.85 46.49
CA GLY A 212 -1.42 -34.42 47.20
C GLY A 212 -1.08 -33.51 48.38
N MET A 213 -1.66 -33.77 49.56
CA MET A 213 -1.42 -33.00 50.80
C MET A 213 -0.31 -33.59 51.69
N SER A 214 0.50 -34.53 51.20
CA SER A 214 1.52 -35.20 52.01
C SER A 214 2.88 -34.51 51.89
N ASP A 215 3.55 -34.31 53.02
CA ASP A 215 4.90 -33.72 53.06
C ASP A 215 5.96 -34.79 52.75
N PHE A 216 6.86 -34.46 51.82
CA PHE A 216 7.98 -35.32 51.43
C PHE A 216 9.28 -34.51 51.36
N TRP A 217 10.39 -35.16 51.72
CA TRP A 217 11.71 -34.57 51.48
C TRP A 217 12.04 -34.59 49.99
N ILE A 218 12.35 -33.41 49.48
CA ILE A 218 12.94 -33.20 48.14
C ILE A 218 14.40 -32.81 48.29
N GLY A 219 15.11 -32.73 47.16
CA GLY A 219 16.53 -32.46 47.11
C GLY A 219 16.95 -31.03 47.44
N LEU A 220 16.03 -30.19 47.93
CA LEU A 220 16.32 -28.81 48.29
C LEU A 220 16.90 -28.73 49.71
N SER A 221 18.02 -28.01 49.89
CA SER A 221 18.68 -27.87 51.21
C SER A 221 19.48 -26.58 51.38
N GLU A 222 19.65 -26.17 52.64
CA GLU A 222 20.34 -24.94 53.06
C GLU A 222 21.66 -25.25 53.80
N ARG A 223 22.45 -26.18 53.25
CA ARG A 223 23.50 -26.89 54.02
C ARG A 223 24.75 -26.10 54.40
N ARG A 224 24.95 -24.87 53.93
CA ARG A 224 26.24 -24.18 54.09
C ARG A 224 26.16 -22.69 54.45
N ILE A 225 25.11 -21.98 54.03
CA ILE A 225 24.93 -20.54 54.27
C ILE A 225 23.43 -20.31 54.46
N GLU A 226 23.07 -19.68 55.58
CA GLU A 226 21.70 -19.24 55.86
C GLU A 226 21.26 -18.23 54.77
N GLY A 227 20.12 -18.49 54.15
CA GLY A 227 19.57 -17.77 52.99
C GLY A 227 19.93 -18.34 51.62
N GLN A 228 20.73 -19.41 51.49
CA GLN A 228 21.12 -19.97 50.18
C GLN A 228 20.63 -21.41 49.95
N TRP A 229 19.46 -21.54 49.34
CA TRP A 229 18.90 -22.81 48.92
C TRP A 229 19.61 -23.39 47.70
N LYS A 230 20.02 -24.66 47.80
CA LYS A 230 20.63 -25.42 46.70
C LYS A 230 20.02 -26.80 46.58
N TRP A 231 19.95 -27.28 45.35
CA TRP A 231 19.57 -28.63 45.02
C TRP A 231 20.68 -29.63 45.31
N VAL A 232 20.34 -30.92 45.38
CA VAL A 232 21.30 -32.00 45.65
C VAL A 232 22.41 -32.12 44.60
N ASP A 233 22.21 -31.60 43.39
CA ASP A 233 23.21 -31.50 42.31
C ASP A 233 24.11 -30.25 42.39
N GLY A 234 23.84 -29.35 43.34
CA GLY A 234 24.60 -28.13 43.57
C GLY A 234 24.08 -26.89 42.84
N THR A 235 23.02 -27.02 42.02
CA THR A 235 22.39 -25.87 41.36
C THR A 235 21.64 -24.98 42.38
N PRO A 236 21.68 -23.64 42.21
CA PRO A 236 20.93 -22.73 43.08
C PRO A 236 19.44 -22.81 42.79
N LEU A 237 18.60 -22.52 43.80
CA LEU A 237 17.16 -22.36 43.59
C LEU A 237 16.90 -21.13 42.69
N THR A 238 16.29 -21.36 41.53
CA THR A 238 15.77 -20.31 40.66
C THR A 238 14.29 -20.07 40.98
N THR A 239 13.95 -18.88 41.47
CA THR A 239 12.57 -18.41 41.70
C THR A 239 11.97 -17.75 40.48
#